data_AF-A0A1I7RTF9-F1
#
_entry.id   AF-A0A1I7RTF9-F1
#
_cell.length_a   1.000
_cell.length_b   1.000
_cell.length_c   1.000
_cell.angle_alpha   90.00
_cell.angle_beta   90.00
_cell.angle_gamma   90.00
#
_symmetry.space_group_name_H-M   'P 1'
#
loop_
_entity.id
_entity.type
_entity.pdbx_description
1 polymer ?
#
loop_
_entity_poly.entity_id
_entity_poly.type
_entity_poly.pdbx_seq_one_letter_code
_entity_poly.pdbx_strand_id
1 'polypeptide(L)'
;MNVTGVLWTLYPLIGILGFFEFLSGLFYLFFCLPFFAFLLPVVSGVISCITSVYALTIQYSTKCELTMQFMSALLSFLLFLSTFTEAACLRRIYSANGADSFCAGILNRTLGSQMACKDALSDLQQDMLTKMGFPDAHNFEIGLTTFLAIVSLIHFCAAVILTTFSAIETRFRLSAPHWQVVFGLATLLISYAYHSYCCIFFFAYFPTIVACFCLAQAAVPWHFREKSVQRQIFSIVGAALSTTLVAVTTLGMLCWFNRNAPIDDKSPGMYRFCTLPSRIYQVCHKSLAFSKPYVWWKPEQIAQETGIVQIATYALLTITGFIHFGLFMHDAFGST
;
A
#
# COMPACT_ATOMS: atom_id res chain seq x y z
N MET A 1 0.38 16.48 -32.63
CA MET A 1 0.74 17.36 -31.50
C MET A 1 2.25 17.35 -31.43
N ASN A 2 2.91 18.52 -31.44
CA ASN A 2 4.36 18.57 -31.28
C ASN A 2 4.71 18.01 -29.90
N VAL A 3 5.35 16.84 -29.86
CA VAL A 3 5.85 16.24 -28.63
C VAL A 3 6.92 17.18 -28.09
N THR A 4 6.62 17.88 -27.00
CA THR A 4 7.53 18.81 -26.35
C THR A 4 8.79 18.07 -25.91
N GLY A 5 9.98 18.61 -26.21
CA GLY A 5 11.27 17.97 -25.90
C GLY A 5 11.45 17.54 -24.43
N VAL A 6 10.74 18.17 -23.50
CA VAL A 6 10.70 17.81 -22.06
C VAL A 6 10.17 16.40 -21.81
N LEU A 7 9.28 15.88 -22.66
CA LEU A 7 8.77 14.52 -22.51
C LEU A 7 9.80 13.48 -22.94
N TRP A 8 10.57 13.78 -23.99
CA TRP A 8 11.67 12.92 -24.45
C TRP A 8 12.81 12.84 -23.43
N THR A 9 12.98 13.84 -22.57
CA THR A 9 13.97 13.80 -21.48
C THR A 9 13.51 12.97 -20.28
N LEU A 10 12.20 12.71 -20.12
CA LEU A 10 11.68 11.89 -19.02
C LEU A 10 11.98 10.40 -19.19
N TYR A 11 11.99 9.87 -20.41
CA TYR A 11 12.34 8.46 -20.67
C TYR A 11 13.75 8.07 -20.23
N PRO A 12 14.84 8.78 -20.61
CA PRO A 12 16.17 8.48 -20.13
C PRO A 12 16.34 8.80 -18.64
N LEU A 13 15.60 9.79 -18.11
CA LEU A 13 15.60 10.07 -16.67
C LEU A 13 15.08 8.87 -15.86
N ILE A 14 13.96 8.25 -16.27
CA ILE A 14 13.46 7.03 -15.63
C ILE A 14 14.50 5.92 -15.69
N GLY A 15 15.20 5.73 -16.82
CA GLY A 15 16.26 4.73 -16.93
C GLY A 15 17.42 4.97 -15.95
N ILE A 16 17.83 6.23 -15.77
CA ILE A 16 18.87 6.63 -14.80
C ILE A 16 18.39 6.40 -13.36
N LEU A 17 17.15 6.81 -13.04
CA LEU A 17 16.57 6.60 -11.72
C LEU A 17 16.43 5.11 -11.40
N GLY A 18 15.96 4.31 -12.35
CA GLY A 18 15.87 2.85 -12.25
C GLY A 18 17.23 2.19 -12.04
N PHE A 19 18.29 2.70 -12.68
CA PHE A 19 19.65 2.23 -12.45
C PHE A 19 20.13 2.57 -11.02
N PHE A 20 19.85 3.77 -10.52
CA PHE A 20 20.15 4.11 -9.12
C PHE A 20 19.35 3.26 -8.13
N GLU A 21 18.05 3.03 -8.38
CA GLU A 21 17.22 2.14 -7.56
C GLU A 21 17.78 0.71 -7.54
N PHE A 22 18.23 0.21 -8.70
CA PHE A 22 18.84 -1.12 -8.80
C PHE A 22 20.15 -1.20 -8.01
N LEU A 23 21.08 -0.27 -8.23
CA LEU A 23 22.36 -0.25 -7.52
C LEU A 23 22.17 -0.08 -6.01
N SER A 24 21.38 0.90 -5.59
CA SER A 24 21.03 1.09 -4.19
C SER A 24 20.29 -0.12 -3.63
N GLY A 25 19.50 -0.81 -4.45
CA GLY A 25 18.86 -2.09 -4.13
C GLY A 25 19.85 -3.22 -3.85
N LEU A 26 20.96 -3.30 -4.59
CA LEU A 26 22.03 -4.26 -4.29
C LEU A 26 22.71 -3.96 -2.96
N PHE A 27 23.02 -2.68 -2.68
CA PHE A 27 23.51 -2.28 -1.36
C PHE A 27 22.48 -2.57 -0.27
N TYR A 28 21.20 -2.32 -0.53
CA TYR A 28 20.10 -2.56 0.40
C TYR A 28 19.98 -4.04 0.79
N LEU A 29 20.16 -4.94 -0.17
CA LEU A 29 20.26 -6.39 0.08
C LEU A 29 21.54 -6.76 0.84
N PHE A 30 22.68 -6.22 0.39
CA PHE A 30 23.98 -6.53 0.95
C PHE A 30 24.08 -6.13 2.43
N PHE A 31 23.48 -5.01 2.83
CA PHE A 31 23.43 -4.54 4.22
C PHE A 31 22.24 -5.11 5.03
N CYS A 32 21.47 -6.04 4.46
CA CYS A 32 20.40 -6.76 5.14
C CYS A 32 19.35 -5.83 5.79
N LEU A 33 18.92 -4.78 5.06
CA LEU A 33 17.96 -3.81 5.59
C LEU A 33 16.56 -4.40 5.81
N PRO A 34 15.76 -3.89 6.75
CA PRO A 34 14.47 -4.46 7.15
C PRO A 34 13.58 -5.07 6.06
N PHE A 35 13.35 -4.39 4.93
CA PHE A 35 12.48 -4.90 3.89
C PHE A 35 13.21 -5.61 2.73
N PHE A 36 14.47 -6.03 2.93
CA PHE A 36 15.31 -6.64 1.88
C PHE A 36 14.68 -7.88 1.24
N ALA A 37 13.95 -8.68 2.02
CA ALA A 37 13.32 -9.91 1.55
C ALA A 37 12.30 -9.69 0.42
N PHE A 38 11.74 -8.49 0.29
CA PHE A 38 10.78 -8.18 -0.76
C PHE A 38 11.43 -7.87 -2.11
N LEU A 39 12.76 -7.71 -2.17
CA LEU A 39 13.53 -7.39 -3.39
C LEU A 39 13.00 -6.17 -4.16
N LEU A 40 12.20 -5.33 -3.49
CA LEU A 40 11.37 -4.32 -4.12
C LEU A 40 12.20 -3.23 -4.84
N PRO A 41 13.32 -2.73 -4.28
CA PRO A 41 14.19 -1.80 -5.01
C PRO A 41 14.79 -2.40 -6.29
N VAL A 42 15.16 -3.70 -6.25
CA VAL A 42 15.74 -4.40 -7.40
C VAL A 42 14.70 -4.62 -8.50
N VAL A 43 13.51 -5.08 -8.14
CA VAL A 43 12.41 -5.30 -9.10
C VAL A 43 11.96 -3.97 -9.71
N SER A 44 11.80 -2.92 -8.90
CA SER A 44 11.47 -1.57 -9.38
C SER A 44 12.52 -1.07 -10.39
N GLY A 45 13.80 -1.15 -10.03
CA GLY A 45 14.90 -0.71 -10.88
C GLY A 45 14.96 -1.46 -12.22
N VAL A 46 14.84 -2.79 -12.20
CA VAL A 46 14.86 -3.62 -13.43
C VAL A 46 13.68 -3.28 -14.34
N ILE A 47 12.45 -3.20 -13.80
CA ILE A 47 11.26 -2.86 -14.60
C ILE A 47 11.39 -1.46 -15.18
N SER A 48 11.90 -0.50 -14.40
CA SER A 48 12.15 0.88 -14.84
C SER A 48 13.16 0.95 -15.99
N CYS A 49 14.29 0.23 -15.88
CA CYS A 49 15.27 0.14 -16.97
C CYS A 49 14.70 -0.49 -18.24
N ILE A 50 13.96 -1.60 -18.11
CA ILE A 50 13.28 -2.25 -19.26
C ILE A 50 12.29 -1.27 -19.90
N THR A 51 11.49 -0.59 -19.09
CA THR A 51 10.49 0.39 -19.56
C THR A 51 11.15 1.55 -20.29
N SER A 52 12.26 2.08 -19.76
CA SER A 52 13.03 3.16 -20.38
C SER A 52 13.65 2.73 -21.72
N VAL A 53 14.32 1.57 -21.78
CA VAL A 53 14.90 1.05 -23.03
C VAL A 53 13.81 0.79 -24.06
N TYR A 54 12.70 0.16 -23.66
CA TYR A 54 11.57 -0.09 -24.53
C TYR A 54 11.02 1.21 -25.12
N ALA A 55 10.78 2.23 -24.28
CA ALA A 55 10.29 3.54 -24.74
C ALA A 55 11.28 4.25 -25.68
N LEU A 56 12.60 4.15 -25.43
CA LEU A 56 13.61 4.75 -26.31
C LEU A 56 13.71 4.05 -27.68
N THR A 57 13.37 2.76 -27.76
CA THR A 57 13.41 2.00 -29.02
C THR A 57 12.22 2.25 -29.92
N ILE A 58 11.10 2.73 -29.39
CA ILE A 58 9.84 2.90 -30.14
C ILE A 58 9.59 4.38 -30.37
N GLN A 59 9.26 4.76 -31.61
CA GLN A 59 9.04 6.16 -32.00
C GLN A 59 7.65 6.71 -31.66
N TYR A 60 6.71 5.86 -31.21
CA TYR A 60 5.32 6.21 -30.97
C TYR A 60 4.75 5.44 -29.77
N SER A 61 3.79 6.04 -29.06
CA SER A 61 3.26 5.39 -27.87
C SER A 61 2.37 4.19 -28.18
N THR A 62 2.60 3.08 -27.46
CA THR A 62 1.87 1.82 -27.61
C THR A 62 1.13 1.45 -26.34
N LYS A 63 0.09 0.60 -26.43
CA LYS A 63 -0.60 0.08 -25.24
C LYS A 63 0.33 -0.69 -24.30
N CYS A 64 1.35 -1.35 -24.86
CA CYS A 64 2.37 -2.05 -24.09
C CYS A 64 3.21 -1.07 -23.26
N GLU A 65 3.65 0.04 -23.87
CA GLU A 65 4.36 1.11 -23.16
C GLU A 65 3.51 1.68 -22.02
N LEU A 66 2.23 1.97 -22.26
CA LEU A 66 1.30 2.43 -21.23
C LEU A 66 1.27 1.47 -20.03
N THR A 67 1.16 0.16 -20.29
CA THR A 67 1.14 -0.84 -19.22
C THR A 67 2.46 -0.93 -18.48
N MET A 68 3.59 -0.83 -19.17
CA MET A 68 4.91 -0.84 -18.53
C MET A 68 5.13 0.41 -17.66
N GLN A 69 4.77 1.59 -18.14
CA GLN A 69 4.85 2.85 -17.39
C GLN A 69 3.94 2.82 -16.15
N PHE A 70 2.73 2.28 -16.28
CA PHE A 70 1.83 2.09 -15.16
C PHE A 70 2.41 1.13 -14.10
N MET A 71 2.98 0.00 -14.52
CA MET A 71 3.63 -0.95 -13.61
C MET A 71 4.86 -0.33 -12.94
N SER A 72 5.64 0.47 -13.68
CA SER A 72 6.79 1.22 -13.13
C SER A 72 6.32 2.21 -12.07
N ALA A 73 5.28 3.01 -12.34
CA ALA A 73 4.69 3.94 -11.38
C ALA A 73 4.15 3.25 -10.12
N LEU A 74 3.50 2.09 -10.28
CA LEU A 74 2.99 1.31 -9.16
C LEU A 74 4.12 0.79 -8.27
N LEU A 75 5.16 0.21 -8.86
CA LEU A 75 6.31 -0.31 -8.13
C LEU A 75 7.11 0.81 -7.44
N SER A 76 7.32 1.94 -8.11
CA SER A 76 8.02 3.09 -7.52
C SER A 76 7.23 3.69 -6.35
N PHE A 77 5.90 3.71 -6.43
CA PHE A 77 5.05 4.15 -5.32
C PHE A 77 5.15 3.21 -4.10
N LEU A 78 5.09 1.90 -4.33
CA LEU A 78 5.27 0.91 -3.26
C LEU A 78 6.67 1.00 -2.65
N LEU A 79 7.70 1.22 -3.47
CA LEU A 79 9.07 1.44 -3.03
C LEU A 79 9.23 2.69 -2.18
N PHE A 80 8.61 3.80 -2.60
CA PHE A 80 8.58 5.03 -1.84
C PHE A 80 7.96 4.80 -0.46
N LEU A 81 6.77 4.17 -0.40
CA LEU A 81 6.12 3.90 0.89
C LEU A 81 6.96 3.01 1.79
N SER A 82 7.56 1.93 1.27
CA SER A 82 8.39 1.03 2.08
C SER A 82 9.66 1.72 2.59
N THR A 83 10.36 2.46 1.73
CA THR A 83 11.63 3.10 2.08
C THR A 83 11.44 4.35 2.95
N PHE A 84 10.34 5.09 2.75
CA PHE A 84 9.97 6.20 3.61
C PHE A 84 9.58 5.73 5.02
N THR A 85 8.76 4.69 5.13
CA THR A 85 8.38 4.12 6.43
C THR A 85 9.60 3.57 7.17
N GLU A 86 10.48 2.88 6.45
CA GLU A 86 11.73 2.37 7.00
C GLU A 86 12.67 3.49 7.48
N ALA A 87 12.93 4.51 6.64
CA ALA A 87 13.78 5.64 7.01
C ALA A 87 13.24 6.38 8.24
N ALA A 88 11.91 6.60 8.29
CA ALA A 88 11.25 7.22 9.43
C ALA A 88 11.39 6.37 10.70
N CYS A 89 11.24 5.05 10.59
CA CYS A 89 11.34 4.13 11.71
C CYS A 89 12.77 3.95 12.22
N LEU A 90 13.76 3.76 11.33
CA LEU A 90 15.17 3.68 11.71
C LEU A 90 15.61 4.95 12.42
N ARG A 91 15.27 6.13 11.88
CA ARG A 91 15.61 7.41 12.50
C ARG A 91 15.04 7.55 13.91
N ARG A 92 13.80 7.10 14.14
CA ARG A 92 13.16 7.14 15.47
C ARG A 92 13.76 6.15 16.47
N ILE A 93 14.10 4.94 16.03
CA ILE A 93 14.69 3.92 16.90
C ILE A 93 16.07 4.36 17.39
N TYR A 94 16.90 4.90 16.49
CA TYR A 94 18.24 5.35 16.85
C TYR A 94 18.27 6.68 17.64
N SER A 95 17.21 7.49 17.60
CA SER A 95 17.15 8.79 18.31
C SER A 95 16.74 8.71 19.80
N ALA A 96 16.96 7.57 20.46
CA ALA A 96 16.67 7.32 21.89
C ALA A 96 15.20 7.52 22.37
N ASN A 97 14.26 7.86 21.49
CA ASN A 97 12.81 7.81 21.74
C ASN A 97 12.22 6.41 21.44
N GLY A 98 13.07 5.38 21.56
CA GLY A 98 12.96 4.06 20.92
C GLY A 98 11.95 3.09 21.54
N ALA A 99 10.69 3.49 21.70
CA ALA A 99 9.64 2.57 22.14
C ALA A 99 8.25 2.84 21.53
N ASP A 100 8.15 3.56 20.41
CA ASP A 100 6.89 3.59 19.66
C ASP A 100 6.64 2.18 19.08
N SER A 101 5.59 1.53 19.57
CA SER A 101 5.21 0.16 19.22
C SER A 101 5.18 -0.08 17.70
N PHE A 102 4.69 0.87 16.91
CA PHE A 102 4.56 0.68 15.47
C PHE A 102 5.89 0.39 14.74
N CYS A 103 6.92 1.21 14.97
CA CYS A 103 8.21 1.03 14.31
C CYS A 103 8.98 -0.17 14.84
N ALA A 104 8.88 -0.44 16.15
CA ALA A 104 9.39 -1.67 16.74
C ALA A 104 8.74 -2.91 16.13
N GLY A 105 7.45 -2.83 15.75
CA GLY A 105 6.66 -3.93 15.19
C GLY A 105 7.02 -4.26 13.77
N ILE A 106 7.20 -3.23 12.97
CA ILE A 106 7.70 -3.37 11.61
C ILE A 106 9.09 -4.03 11.64
N LEU A 107 9.99 -3.56 12.50
CA LEU A 107 11.34 -4.08 12.57
C LEU A 107 11.38 -5.52 13.12
N ASN A 108 10.60 -5.81 14.17
CA ASN A 108 10.59 -7.14 14.79
C ASN A 108 10.09 -8.24 13.84
N ARG A 109 9.20 -7.90 12.90
CA ARG A 109 8.72 -8.86 11.88
C ARG A 109 9.79 -9.27 10.88
N THR A 110 10.79 -8.42 10.66
CA THR A 110 11.87 -8.66 9.69
C THR A 110 13.18 -9.05 10.37
N LEU A 111 13.26 -8.89 11.70
CA LEU A 111 14.43 -9.17 12.53
C LEU A 111 15.02 -10.57 12.30
N GLY A 112 14.19 -11.62 12.20
CA GLY A 112 14.67 -12.99 11.98
C GLY A 112 15.45 -13.14 10.67
N SER A 113 14.92 -12.60 9.57
CA SER A 113 15.58 -12.60 8.27
C SER A 113 16.81 -11.70 8.25
N GLN A 114 16.74 -10.55 8.93
CA GLN A 114 17.88 -9.64 9.05
C GLN A 114 19.04 -10.28 9.80
N MET A 115 18.79 -10.93 10.95
CA MET A 115 19.83 -11.58 11.74
C MET A 115 20.53 -12.68 10.94
N ALA A 116 19.78 -13.56 10.29
CA ALA A 116 20.36 -14.62 9.46
C ALA A 116 21.24 -14.05 8.31
N CYS A 117 20.83 -12.93 7.71
CA CYS A 117 21.60 -12.25 6.67
C CYS A 117 22.86 -11.55 7.24
N LYS A 118 22.73 -10.87 8.38
CA LYS A 118 23.84 -10.19 9.06
C LYS A 118 24.87 -11.21 9.57
N ASP A 119 24.46 -12.34 10.10
CA ASP A 119 25.38 -13.41 10.54
C ASP A 119 26.23 -13.97 9.38
N ALA A 120 25.71 -13.94 8.15
CA ALA A 120 26.43 -14.41 6.96
C ALA A 120 27.37 -13.36 6.34
N LEU A 121 27.07 -12.07 6.51
CA LEU A 121 27.72 -10.98 5.78
C LEU A 121 28.44 -9.96 6.69
N SER A 122 28.36 -10.08 8.02
CA SER A 122 28.83 -9.08 8.99
C SER A 122 30.28 -8.64 8.76
N ASP A 123 31.17 -9.61 8.56
CA ASP A 123 32.61 -9.35 8.46
C ASP A 123 32.93 -8.57 7.18
N LEU A 124 32.27 -8.93 6.07
CA LEU A 124 32.42 -8.24 4.79
C LEU A 124 31.76 -6.86 4.81
N GLN A 125 30.62 -6.71 5.48
CA GLN A 125 29.94 -5.43 5.67
C GLN A 125 30.81 -4.45 6.45
N GLN A 126 31.45 -4.89 7.54
CA GLN A 126 32.33 -4.06 8.36
C GLN A 126 33.60 -3.63 7.60
N ASP A 127 34.25 -4.55 6.88
CA ASP A 127 35.42 -4.21 6.03
C ASP A 127 35.06 -3.19 4.93
N MET A 128 33.89 -3.35 4.30
CA MET A 128 33.41 -2.39 3.31
C MET A 128 33.09 -1.01 3.90
N LEU A 129 32.40 -0.96 5.03
CA LEU A 129 32.03 0.31 5.69
C LEU A 129 33.27 1.10 6.13
N THR A 130 34.26 0.42 6.70
CA THR A 130 35.52 1.05 7.11
C THR A 130 36.30 1.59 5.90
N LYS A 131 36.36 0.86 4.78
CA LYS A 131 36.99 1.33 3.53
C LYS A 131 36.25 2.49 2.88
N MET A 132 34.92 2.55 2.99
CA MET A 132 34.12 3.66 2.47
C MET A 132 34.12 4.90 3.38
N GLY A 133 34.76 4.83 4.54
CA GLY A 133 34.83 5.94 5.49
C GLY A 133 33.56 6.15 6.31
N PHE A 134 32.70 5.14 6.42
CA PHE A 134 31.51 5.16 7.26
C PHE A 134 31.75 4.32 8.53
N PRO A 135 32.18 4.92 9.65
CA PRO A 135 32.44 4.18 10.88
C PRO A 135 31.17 3.60 11.50
N ASP A 136 30.01 4.24 11.28
CA ASP A 136 28.72 3.83 11.83
C ASP A 136 27.81 3.26 10.73
N ALA A 137 27.54 1.96 10.80
CA ALA A 137 26.60 1.28 9.89
C ALA A 137 25.21 1.94 9.87
N HIS A 138 24.75 2.43 11.03
CA HIS A 138 23.41 3.02 11.17
C HIS A 138 23.23 4.29 10.35
N ASN A 139 24.25 5.16 10.31
CA ASN A 139 24.20 6.39 9.52
C ASN A 139 24.14 6.07 8.02
N PHE A 140 24.85 5.03 7.60
CA PHE A 140 24.80 4.53 6.23
C PHE A 140 23.42 3.93 5.89
N GLU A 141 22.85 3.07 6.75
CA GLU A 141 21.51 2.47 6.57
C GLU A 141 20.41 3.55 6.42
N ILE A 142 20.43 4.59 7.27
CA ILE A 142 19.50 5.73 7.16
C ILE A 142 19.75 6.53 5.88
N GLY A 143 21.02 6.78 5.52
CA GLY A 143 21.38 7.48 4.29
C GLY A 143 20.88 6.74 3.04
N LEU A 144 21.06 5.43 3.00
CA LEU A 144 20.64 4.58 1.88
C LEU A 144 19.12 4.55 1.73
N THR A 145 18.38 4.36 2.83
CA THR A 145 16.90 4.33 2.83
C THR A 145 16.29 5.68 2.45
N THR A 146 16.85 6.77 2.97
CA THR A 146 16.40 8.13 2.62
C THR A 146 16.70 8.47 1.17
N PHE A 147 17.88 8.09 0.66
CA PHE A 147 18.21 8.23 -0.76
C PHE A 147 17.24 7.45 -1.66
N LEU A 148 16.99 6.18 -1.35
CA LEU A 148 16.01 5.36 -2.07
C LEU A 148 14.60 5.97 -2.02
N ALA A 149 14.16 6.52 -0.89
CA ALA A 149 12.87 7.19 -0.77
C ALA A 149 12.78 8.43 -1.69
N ILE A 150 13.84 9.24 -1.78
CA ILE A 150 13.88 10.41 -2.65
C ILE A 150 13.86 9.98 -4.13
N VAL A 151 14.71 9.02 -4.51
CA VAL A 151 14.80 8.53 -5.90
C VAL A 151 13.47 7.92 -6.34
N SER A 152 12.86 7.06 -5.51
CA SER A 152 11.58 6.43 -5.82
C SER A 152 10.41 7.42 -5.90
N LEU A 153 10.43 8.50 -5.11
CA LEU A 153 9.45 9.59 -5.23
C LEU A 153 9.58 10.33 -6.57
N ILE A 154 10.82 10.66 -6.98
CA ILE A 154 11.07 11.33 -8.27
C ILE A 154 10.67 10.40 -9.43
N HIS A 155 11.03 9.12 -9.34
CA HIS A 155 10.65 8.11 -10.31
C HIS A 155 9.14 7.97 -10.41
N PHE A 156 8.42 7.91 -9.28
CA PHE A 156 6.96 7.88 -9.26
C PHE A 156 6.35 9.09 -9.98
N CYS A 157 6.80 10.31 -9.65
CA CYS A 157 6.32 11.52 -10.31
C CYS A 157 6.57 11.49 -11.83
N ALA A 158 7.76 11.07 -12.27
CA ALA A 158 8.09 10.94 -13.69
C ALA A 158 7.21 9.89 -14.41
N ALA A 159 7.05 8.71 -13.79
CA ALA A 159 6.27 7.62 -14.35
C ALA A 159 4.76 7.96 -14.44
N VAL A 160 4.21 8.70 -13.47
CA VAL A 160 2.82 9.18 -13.53
C VAL A 160 2.61 10.16 -14.68
N ILE A 161 3.54 11.09 -14.91
CA ILE A 161 3.48 12.04 -16.04
C ILE A 161 3.50 11.27 -17.37
N LEU A 162 4.43 10.32 -17.53
CA LEU A 162 4.54 9.51 -18.75
C LEU A 162 3.34 8.59 -18.96
N THR A 163 2.82 7.97 -17.91
CA THR A 163 1.60 7.14 -17.98
C THR A 163 0.42 7.99 -18.44
N THR A 164 0.26 9.19 -17.89
CA THR A 164 -0.82 10.11 -18.29
C THR A 164 -0.69 10.54 -19.74
N PHE A 165 0.53 10.89 -20.18
CA PHE A 165 0.78 11.24 -21.57
C PHE A 165 0.50 10.07 -22.53
N SER A 166 1.03 8.89 -22.22
CA SER A 166 0.80 7.68 -23.02
C SER A 166 -0.69 7.33 -23.10
N ALA A 167 -1.45 7.51 -22.01
CA ALA A 167 -2.90 7.31 -22.01
C ALA A 167 -3.63 8.28 -22.95
N ILE A 168 -3.23 9.55 -22.96
CA ILE A 168 -3.79 10.58 -23.87
C ILE A 168 -3.48 10.24 -25.32
N GLU A 169 -2.23 9.90 -25.64
CA GLU A 169 -1.78 9.64 -27.01
C GLU A 169 -2.40 8.36 -27.59
N THR A 170 -2.43 7.29 -26.80
CA THR A 170 -3.07 6.02 -27.21
C THR A 170 -4.61 6.10 -27.20
N ARG A 171 -5.18 7.25 -26.81
CA ARG A 171 -6.61 7.47 -26.59
C ARG A 171 -7.21 6.36 -25.71
N PHE A 172 -6.44 5.91 -24.72
CA PHE A 172 -6.87 4.86 -23.82
C PHE A 172 -8.00 5.39 -22.93
N ARG A 173 -9.23 4.99 -23.26
CA ARG A 173 -10.39 5.32 -22.45
C ARG A 173 -10.38 4.41 -21.22
N LEU A 174 -9.89 4.94 -20.10
CA LEU A 174 -10.08 4.35 -18.78
C LEU A 174 -11.58 4.26 -18.50
N SER A 175 -12.16 3.11 -18.82
CA SER A 175 -13.55 2.81 -18.49
C SER A 175 -13.66 2.50 -17.00
N ALA A 176 -14.83 2.76 -16.40
CA ALA A 176 -15.11 2.46 -15.00
C ALA A 176 -14.76 1.02 -14.55
N PRO A 177 -14.89 -0.04 -15.39
CA PRO A 177 -14.42 -1.38 -15.06
C PRO A 177 -12.94 -1.45 -14.66
N HIS A 178 -12.06 -0.69 -15.31
CA HIS A 178 -10.63 -0.69 -14.97
C HIS A 178 -10.41 -0.15 -13.55
N TRP A 179 -11.08 0.94 -13.21
CA TRP A 179 -11.03 1.51 -11.87
C TRP A 179 -11.65 0.58 -10.82
N GLN A 180 -12.73 -0.14 -11.18
CA GLN A 180 -13.33 -1.16 -10.31
C GLN A 180 -12.36 -2.31 -10.02
N VAL A 181 -11.52 -2.74 -10.97
CA VAL A 181 -10.45 -3.73 -10.70
C VAL A 181 -9.43 -3.16 -9.72
N VAL A 182 -8.88 -1.99 -10.01
CA VAL A 182 -7.81 -1.38 -9.20
C VAL A 182 -8.28 -1.17 -7.76
N PHE A 183 -9.42 -0.50 -7.57
CA PHE A 183 -9.95 -0.26 -6.24
C PHE A 183 -10.51 -1.53 -5.59
N GLY A 184 -11.01 -2.50 -6.38
CA GLY A 184 -11.46 -3.79 -5.87
C GLY A 184 -10.31 -4.59 -5.25
N LEU A 185 -9.17 -4.69 -5.94
CA LEU A 185 -7.95 -5.30 -5.42
C LEU A 185 -7.41 -4.55 -4.19
N ALA A 186 -7.40 -3.22 -4.23
CA ALA A 186 -6.98 -2.42 -3.08
C ALA A 186 -7.87 -2.67 -1.85
N THR A 187 -9.20 -2.67 -2.01
CA THR A 187 -10.14 -2.98 -0.92
C THR A 187 -9.96 -4.42 -0.42
N LEU A 188 -9.64 -5.38 -1.28
CA LEU A 188 -9.36 -6.76 -0.87
C LEU A 188 -8.11 -6.85 0.04
N LEU A 189 -7.03 -6.13 -0.31
CA LEU A 189 -5.81 -6.06 0.49
C LEU A 189 -6.08 -5.36 1.84
N ILE A 190 -6.81 -4.25 1.84
CA ILE A 190 -7.18 -3.55 3.09
C ILE A 190 -8.12 -4.44 3.93
N SER A 191 -8.98 -5.22 3.28
CA SER A 191 -9.85 -6.19 3.96
C SER A 191 -9.04 -7.25 4.71
N TYR A 192 -7.92 -7.73 4.14
CA TYR A 192 -7.03 -8.65 4.87
C TYR A 192 -6.53 -8.04 6.19
N ALA A 193 -6.12 -6.77 6.19
CA ALA A 193 -5.74 -6.06 7.40
C ALA A 193 -6.92 -5.91 8.37
N TYR A 194 -8.11 -5.59 7.86
CA TYR A 194 -9.34 -5.46 8.66
C TYR A 194 -9.67 -6.73 9.47
N HIS A 195 -9.47 -7.91 8.88
CA HIS A 195 -9.66 -9.18 9.57
C HIS A 195 -8.50 -9.52 10.51
N SER A 196 -7.26 -9.31 10.07
CA SER A 196 -6.06 -9.67 10.83
C SER A 196 -5.93 -8.86 12.12
N TYR A 197 -6.36 -7.60 12.12
CA TYR A 197 -6.26 -6.70 13.27
C TYR A 197 -7.56 -6.59 14.09
N CYS A 198 -8.48 -7.56 13.94
CA CYS A 198 -9.69 -7.67 14.75
C CYS A 198 -10.53 -6.38 14.75
N CYS A 199 -10.67 -5.72 13.61
CA CYS A 199 -11.50 -4.51 13.51
C CYS A 199 -12.95 -4.81 13.93
N ILE A 200 -13.64 -3.80 14.45
CA ILE A 200 -15.07 -3.86 14.78
C ILE A 200 -15.86 -4.29 13.53
N PHE A 201 -16.66 -5.35 13.69
CA PHE A 201 -17.41 -6.09 12.68
C PHE A 201 -16.59 -7.00 11.73
N PHE A 202 -15.34 -7.36 12.09
CA PHE A 202 -14.50 -8.24 11.24
C PHE A 202 -15.16 -9.57 10.86
N PHE A 203 -15.97 -10.16 11.74
CA PHE A 203 -16.62 -11.45 11.51
C PHE A 203 -17.68 -11.43 10.39
N ALA A 204 -18.12 -10.25 9.95
CA ALA A 204 -19.14 -10.12 8.92
C ALA A 204 -18.56 -10.10 7.49
N TYR A 205 -17.23 -10.02 7.33
CA TYR A 205 -16.55 -10.03 6.03
C TYR A 205 -17.02 -8.96 5.02
N PHE A 206 -17.66 -7.88 5.49
CA PHE A 206 -18.23 -6.84 4.63
C PHE A 206 -17.22 -6.27 3.61
N PRO A 207 -16.00 -5.84 4.00
CA PRO A 207 -15.06 -5.29 3.03
C PRO A 207 -14.61 -6.32 1.98
N THR A 208 -14.53 -7.61 2.34
CA THR A 208 -14.22 -8.69 1.39
C THR A 208 -15.36 -8.90 0.40
N ILE A 209 -16.61 -8.90 0.86
CA ILE A 209 -17.78 -9.05 -0.01
C ILE A 209 -17.84 -7.90 -1.03
N VAL A 210 -17.64 -6.66 -0.58
CA VAL A 210 -17.62 -5.49 -1.48
C VAL A 210 -16.47 -5.58 -2.47
N ALA A 211 -15.26 -5.94 -2.02
CA ALA A 211 -14.11 -6.12 -2.90
C ALA A 211 -14.37 -7.17 -3.99
N CYS A 212 -14.87 -8.36 -3.61
CA CYS A 212 -15.23 -9.42 -4.55
C CYS A 212 -16.33 -8.97 -5.52
N PHE A 213 -17.32 -8.20 -5.05
CA PHE A 213 -18.37 -7.65 -5.90
C PHE A 213 -17.82 -6.66 -6.94
N CYS A 214 -16.90 -5.77 -6.55
CA CYS A 214 -16.24 -4.85 -7.47
C CYS A 214 -15.45 -5.59 -8.56
N LEU A 215 -14.71 -6.64 -8.18
CA LEU A 215 -13.97 -7.47 -9.12
C LEU A 215 -14.90 -8.25 -10.06
N ALA A 216 -15.99 -8.79 -9.53
CA ALA A 216 -17.01 -9.46 -10.34
C ALA A 216 -17.66 -8.49 -11.33
N GLN A 217 -18.02 -7.29 -10.88
CA GLN A 217 -18.60 -6.27 -11.75
C GLN A 217 -17.64 -5.82 -12.85
N ALA A 218 -16.35 -5.72 -12.57
CA ALA A 218 -15.36 -5.41 -13.59
C ALA A 218 -15.26 -6.49 -14.69
N ALA A 219 -15.64 -7.74 -14.41
CA ALA A 219 -15.67 -8.83 -15.38
C ALA A 219 -16.97 -8.90 -16.19
N VAL A 220 -18.07 -8.31 -15.72
CA VAL A 220 -19.39 -8.29 -16.40
C VAL A 220 -19.35 -7.67 -17.82
N PRO A 221 -18.62 -6.56 -18.08
CA PRO A 221 -18.49 -5.97 -19.41
C PRO A 221 -17.87 -6.90 -20.46
N TRP A 222 -17.11 -7.93 -20.06
CA TRP A 222 -16.60 -8.93 -21.01
C TRP A 222 -17.71 -9.85 -21.53
N HIS A 223 -18.82 -9.96 -20.83
CA HIS A 223 -19.90 -10.89 -21.18
C HIS A 223 -21.17 -10.19 -21.70
N PHE A 224 -21.44 -8.96 -21.26
CA PHE A 224 -22.66 -8.24 -21.59
C PHE A 224 -22.39 -6.93 -22.34
N ARG A 225 -23.22 -6.63 -23.37
CA ARG A 225 -23.21 -5.36 -24.10
C ARG A 225 -23.33 -4.18 -23.13
N GLU A 226 -22.63 -3.08 -23.43
CA GLU A 226 -22.43 -1.91 -22.55
C GLU A 226 -23.71 -1.28 -21.96
N LYS A 227 -24.89 -1.53 -22.55
CA LYS A 227 -26.19 -0.91 -22.19
C LYS A 227 -27.27 -1.91 -21.77
N SER A 228 -26.91 -2.98 -21.06
CA SER A 228 -27.91 -3.92 -20.53
C SER A 228 -28.53 -3.42 -19.22
N VAL A 229 -29.84 -3.60 -19.05
CA VAL A 229 -30.55 -3.34 -17.79
C VAL A 229 -29.93 -4.12 -16.62
N GLN A 230 -29.39 -5.31 -16.91
CA GLN A 230 -28.68 -6.13 -15.93
C GLN A 230 -27.45 -5.40 -15.38
N ARG A 231 -26.62 -4.78 -16.24
CA ARG A 231 -25.46 -3.99 -15.78
C ARG A 231 -25.88 -2.84 -14.87
N GLN A 232 -26.98 -2.16 -15.20
CA GLN A 232 -27.50 -1.07 -14.38
C GLN A 232 -27.95 -1.54 -13.00
N ILE A 233 -28.66 -2.68 -12.92
CA ILE A 233 -29.05 -3.30 -11.64
C ILE A 233 -27.82 -3.67 -10.81
N PHE A 234 -26.81 -4.28 -11.43
CA PHE A 234 -25.55 -4.61 -10.75
C PHE A 234 -24.87 -3.36 -10.19
N SER A 235 -24.81 -2.26 -10.96
CA SER A 235 -24.27 -0.98 -10.47
C SER A 235 -25.07 -0.39 -9.31
N ILE A 236 -26.41 -0.46 -9.32
CA ILE A 236 -27.24 0.01 -8.20
C ILE A 236 -26.96 -0.81 -6.93
N VAL A 237 -26.84 -2.13 -7.06
CA VAL A 237 -26.46 -3.01 -5.95
C VAL A 237 -25.05 -2.67 -5.45
N GLY A 238 -24.10 -2.44 -6.35
CA GLY A 238 -22.74 -2.01 -6.01
C GLY A 238 -22.71 -0.68 -5.26
N ALA A 239 -23.51 0.30 -5.67
CA ALA A 239 -23.65 1.58 -4.98
C ALA A 239 -24.19 1.39 -3.55
N ALA A 240 -25.25 0.58 -3.38
CA ALA A 240 -25.82 0.28 -2.07
C ALA A 240 -24.82 -0.45 -1.14
N LEU A 241 -24.07 -1.40 -1.68
CA LEU A 241 -23.00 -2.10 -0.96
C LEU A 241 -21.88 -1.14 -0.55
N SER A 242 -21.49 -0.21 -1.41
CA SER A 242 -20.47 0.80 -1.12
C SER A 242 -20.92 1.78 -0.04
N THR A 243 -22.18 2.22 -0.08
CA THR A 243 -22.77 3.04 1.00
C THR A 243 -22.79 2.28 2.32
N THR A 244 -23.11 0.98 2.29
CA THR A 244 -23.09 0.13 3.48
C THR A 244 -21.67 -0.02 4.01
N LEU A 245 -20.67 -0.18 3.15
CA LEU A 245 -19.26 -0.20 3.56
C LEU A 245 -18.87 1.08 4.28
N VAL A 246 -19.19 2.25 3.72
CA VAL A 246 -18.93 3.56 4.36
C VAL A 246 -19.66 3.68 5.70
N ALA A 247 -20.92 3.23 5.79
CA ALA A 247 -21.67 3.23 7.04
C ALA A 247 -21.04 2.32 8.10
N VAL A 248 -20.64 1.10 7.74
CA VAL A 248 -19.99 0.15 8.66
C VAL A 248 -18.62 0.65 9.10
N THR A 249 -17.82 1.25 8.21
CA THR A 249 -16.48 1.74 8.55
C THR A 249 -16.53 3.00 9.41
N THR A 250 -17.44 3.92 9.12
CA THR A 250 -17.66 5.11 9.97
C THR A 250 -18.21 4.73 11.34
N LEU A 251 -19.14 3.78 11.41
CA LEU A 251 -19.61 3.21 12.68
C LEU A 251 -18.46 2.52 13.44
N GLY A 252 -17.61 1.78 12.73
CA GLY A 252 -16.40 1.17 13.27
C GLY A 252 -15.44 2.19 13.87
N MET A 253 -15.18 3.31 13.18
CA MET A 253 -14.38 4.43 13.72
C MET A 253 -15.01 5.01 14.97
N LEU A 254 -16.32 5.30 14.96
CA LEU A 254 -17.03 5.85 16.12
C LEU A 254 -16.91 4.92 17.33
N CYS A 255 -17.14 3.61 17.13
CA CYS A 255 -16.98 2.63 18.17
C CYS A 255 -15.54 2.51 18.68
N TRP A 256 -14.55 2.64 17.80
CA TRP A 256 -13.13 2.65 18.15
C TRP A 256 -12.80 3.86 19.05
N PHE A 257 -13.23 5.06 18.67
CA PHE A 257 -13.04 6.27 19.47
C PHE A 257 -13.74 6.16 20.83
N ASN A 258 -14.97 5.65 20.85
CA ASN A 258 -15.73 5.47 22.10
C ASN A 258 -15.07 4.44 23.04
N ARG A 259 -14.41 3.41 22.51
CA ARG A 259 -13.72 2.39 23.32
C ARG A 259 -12.40 2.91 23.92
N ASN A 260 -11.75 3.87 23.25
CA ASN A 260 -10.43 4.37 23.65
C ASN A 260 -10.47 5.77 24.29
N ALA A 261 -11.61 6.45 24.27
CA ALA A 261 -11.83 7.66 25.03
C ALA A 261 -12.03 7.33 26.53
N PRO A 262 -11.52 8.16 27.46
CA PRO A 262 -11.85 8.04 28.87
C PRO A 262 -13.31 8.43 29.07
N ILE A 263 -14.23 7.47 29.03
CA ILE A 263 -15.65 7.74 29.19
C ILE A 263 -16.09 7.25 30.57
N ASP A 264 -16.48 8.23 31.40
CA ASP A 264 -17.29 8.08 32.60
C ASP A 264 -18.40 7.03 32.42
N ASP A 265 -18.77 6.34 33.49
CA ASP A 265 -19.71 5.20 33.61
C ASP A 265 -21.11 5.35 32.97
N LYS A 266 -21.37 6.43 32.22
CA LYS A 266 -22.64 6.77 31.55
C LYS A 266 -22.52 6.81 30.03
N SER A 267 -21.88 5.82 29.40
CA SER A 267 -21.93 5.70 27.94
C SER A 267 -23.40 5.47 27.48
N PRO A 268 -23.92 6.24 26.50
CA PRO A 268 -25.28 6.07 25.99
C PRO A 268 -25.54 4.63 25.53
N GLY A 269 -26.75 4.10 25.79
CA GLY A 269 -27.11 2.72 25.45
C GLY A 269 -26.94 2.34 23.97
N MET A 270 -26.87 3.33 23.07
CA MET A 270 -26.48 3.11 21.67
C MET A 270 -25.11 2.44 21.55
N TYR A 271 -24.08 2.77 22.35
CA TYR A 271 -22.74 2.18 22.16
C TYR A 271 -22.61 0.71 22.57
N ARG A 272 -23.67 0.08 23.07
CA ARG A 272 -23.67 -1.32 23.47
C ARG A 272 -23.31 -2.24 22.30
N PHE A 273 -23.71 -1.92 21.08
CA PHE A 273 -23.36 -2.71 19.89
C PHE A 273 -21.86 -2.71 19.58
N CYS A 274 -21.10 -1.70 20.02
CA CYS A 274 -19.65 -1.64 19.81
C CYS A 274 -18.89 -2.74 20.57
N THR A 275 -19.51 -3.34 21.58
CA THR A 275 -18.91 -4.40 22.41
C THR A 275 -19.42 -5.80 22.08
N LEU A 276 -20.39 -5.91 21.15
CA LEU A 276 -21.06 -7.17 20.80
C LEU A 276 -20.59 -7.67 19.43
N PRO A 277 -20.30 -8.97 19.27
CA PRO A 277 -20.22 -10.03 20.29
C PRO A 277 -18.86 -10.05 21.01
N SER A 278 -18.86 -9.83 22.33
CA SER A 278 -17.65 -9.69 23.14
C SER A 278 -16.73 -10.91 23.09
N ARG A 279 -17.31 -12.12 23.07
CA ARG A 279 -16.55 -13.39 23.03
C ARG A 279 -15.70 -13.51 21.77
N ILE A 280 -16.22 -13.10 20.61
CA ILE A 280 -15.51 -13.21 19.33
C ILE A 280 -14.34 -12.23 19.30
N TYR A 281 -14.54 -10.98 19.77
CA TYR A 281 -13.46 -10.01 19.90
C TYR A 281 -12.37 -10.48 20.87
N GLN A 282 -12.75 -11.05 22.03
CA GLN A 282 -11.77 -11.58 22.98
C GLN A 282 -10.95 -12.73 22.39
N VAL A 283 -11.58 -13.65 21.65
CA VAL A 283 -10.86 -14.75 20.97
C VAL A 283 -9.89 -14.19 19.93
N CYS A 284 -10.33 -13.22 19.11
CA CYS A 284 -9.48 -12.60 18.09
C CYS A 284 -8.30 -11.86 18.72
N HIS A 285 -8.53 -11.00 19.71
CA HIS A 285 -7.46 -10.27 20.40
C HIS A 285 -6.48 -11.20 21.13
N LYS A 286 -6.96 -12.30 21.72
CA LYS A 286 -6.08 -13.33 22.29
C LYS A 286 -5.23 -13.98 21.20
N SER A 287 -5.83 -14.41 20.10
CA SER A 287 -5.10 -14.99 18.97
C SER A 287 -4.05 -14.03 18.43
N LEU A 288 -4.38 -12.74 18.34
CA LEU A 288 -3.47 -11.70 17.91
C LEU A 288 -2.30 -11.55 18.89
N ALA A 289 -2.56 -11.47 20.20
CA ALA A 289 -1.52 -11.36 21.22
C ALA A 289 -0.56 -12.57 21.23
N PHE A 290 -1.03 -13.77 20.87
CA PHE A 290 -0.21 -14.98 20.76
C PHE A 290 0.39 -15.20 19.36
N SER A 291 0.13 -14.31 18.39
CA SER A 291 0.73 -14.38 17.07
C SER A 291 2.11 -13.69 17.06
N LYS A 292 3.04 -14.14 16.21
CA LYS A 292 4.29 -13.42 15.99
C LYS A 292 3.98 -12.13 15.20
N PRO A 293 4.51 -10.95 15.59
CA PRO A 293 5.61 -10.71 16.53
C PRO A 293 5.21 -10.48 18.01
N TYR A 294 3.93 -10.50 18.34
CA TYR A 294 3.38 -10.00 19.61
C TYR A 294 3.61 -10.88 20.84
N VAL A 295 4.05 -12.12 20.67
CA VAL A 295 4.31 -13.07 21.78
C VAL A 295 5.22 -12.49 22.86
N TRP A 296 6.18 -11.64 22.48
CA TRP A 296 7.20 -11.07 23.38
C TRP A 296 6.94 -9.61 23.76
N TRP A 297 5.78 -9.09 23.40
CA TRP A 297 5.49 -7.66 23.51
C TRP A 297 4.67 -7.34 24.75
N LYS A 298 4.86 -6.12 25.27
CA LYS A 298 3.99 -5.64 26.36
C LYS A 298 2.58 -5.40 25.83
N PRO A 299 1.52 -5.69 26.61
CA PRO A 299 0.14 -5.47 26.19
C PRO A 299 -0.16 -4.05 25.71
N GLU A 300 0.47 -3.04 26.34
CA GLU A 300 0.35 -1.63 25.96
C GLU A 300 0.88 -1.35 24.55
N GLN A 301 2.00 -1.97 24.18
CA GLN A 301 2.59 -1.83 22.84
C GLN A 301 1.70 -2.48 21.78
N ILE A 302 1.14 -3.66 22.09
CA ILE A 302 0.19 -4.34 21.21
C ILE A 302 -1.05 -3.46 21.01
N ALA A 303 -1.61 -2.89 22.09
CA ALA A 303 -2.79 -2.04 22.02
C ALA A 303 -2.55 -0.78 21.17
N GLN A 304 -1.38 -0.14 21.29
CA GLN A 304 -1.03 1.04 20.51
C GLN A 304 -0.86 0.72 19.02
N GLU A 305 -0.11 -0.33 18.65
CA GLU A 305 0.07 -0.71 17.24
C GLU A 305 -1.28 -1.12 16.61
N THR A 306 -2.02 -1.99 17.29
CA THR A 306 -3.32 -2.46 16.79
C THR A 306 -4.30 -1.31 16.64
N GLY A 307 -4.30 -0.34 17.56
CA GLY A 307 -5.10 0.87 17.46
C GLY A 307 -4.78 1.71 16.22
N ILE A 308 -3.50 1.97 15.96
CA ILE A 308 -3.04 2.74 14.78
C ILE A 308 -3.45 2.02 13.49
N VAL A 309 -3.21 0.72 13.39
CA VAL A 309 -3.55 -0.06 12.19
C VAL A 309 -5.06 -0.12 11.97
N GLN A 310 -5.86 -0.26 13.02
CA GLN A 310 -7.31 -0.25 12.93
C GLN A 310 -7.83 1.09 12.37
N ILE A 311 -7.39 2.23 12.92
CA ILE A 311 -7.79 3.55 12.42
C ILE A 311 -7.40 3.72 10.94
N ALA A 312 -6.15 3.40 10.60
CA ALA A 312 -5.67 3.50 9.23
C ALA A 312 -6.50 2.64 8.27
N THR A 313 -6.82 1.40 8.68
CA THR A 313 -7.66 0.48 7.92
C THR A 313 -9.05 1.06 7.70
N TYR A 314 -9.69 1.62 8.75
CA TYR A 314 -10.98 2.27 8.60
C TYR A 314 -10.93 3.46 7.66
N ALA A 315 -9.91 4.32 7.77
CA ALA A 315 -9.77 5.50 6.94
C ALA A 315 -9.65 5.11 5.46
N LEU A 316 -8.81 4.12 5.17
CA LEU A 316 -8.63 3.59 3.82
C LEU A 316 -9.91 2.92 3.28
N LEU A 317 -10.62 2.14 4.09
CA LEU A 317 -11.90 1.54 3.68
C LEU A 317 -12.99 2.58 3.43
N THR A 318 -13.05 3.64 4.23
CA THR A 318 -13.99 4.75 4.01
C THR A 318 -13.69 5.49 2.72
N ILE A 319 -12.41 5.84 2.47
CA ILE A 319 -11.99 6.51 1.22
C ILE A 319 -12.31 5.63 0.01
N THR A 320 -11.92 4.34 0.05
CA THR A 320 -12.21 3.41 -1.06
C THR A 320 -13.71 3.18 -1.24
N GLY A 321 -14.50 3.15 -0.15
CA GLY A 321 -15.96 3.07 -0.20
C GLY A 321 -16.60 4.26 -0.92
N PHE A 322 -16.15 5.49 -0.66
CA PHE A 322 -16.62 6.67 -1.40
C PHE A 322 -16.24 6.62 -2.88
N ILE A 323 -15.03 6.15 -3.20
CA ILE A 323 -14.59 6.00 -4.58
C ILE A 323 -15.45 4.96 -5.31
N HIS A 324 -15.67 3.79 -4.70
CA HIS A 324 -16.54 2.74 -5.25
C HIS A 324 -17.97 3.24 -5.48
N PHE A 325 -18.54 3.96 -4.50
CA PHE A 325 -19.84 4.59 -4.66
C PHE A 325 -19.89 5.52 -5.88
N GLY A 326 -18.88 6.39 -6.05
CA GLY A 326 -18.79 7.28 -7.20
C GLY A 326 -18.72 6.53 -8.54
N LEU A 327 -17.90 5.47 -8.61
CA LEU A 327 -17.78 4.63 -9.81
C LEU A 327 -19.09 3.91 -10.16
N PHE A 328 -19.78 3.35 -9.16
CA PHE A 328 -21.06 2.66 -9.40
C PHE A 328 -22.19 3.62 -9.75
N MET A 329 -22.24 4.80 -9.14
CA MET A 329 -23.22 5.83 -9.50
C MET A 329 -23.00 6.33 -10.92
N HIS A 330 -21.73 6.54 -11.31
CA HIS A 330 -21.39 6.87 -12.69
C HIS A 330 -21.81 5.75 -13.65
N ASP A 331 -21.60 4.49 -13.33
CA ASP A 331 -22.04 3.38 -14.20
C ASP A 331 -23.57 3.15 -14.21
N ALA A 332 -24.27 3.51 -13.14
CA ALA A 332 -25.73 3.34 -13.04
C ALA A 332 -26.52 4.46 -13.74
N PHE A 333 -25.99 5.69 -13.72
CA PHE A 333 -26.71 6.90 -14.15
C PHE A 333 -25.94 7.77 -15.14
N GLY A 334 -24.65 7.52 -15.34
CA GLY A 334 -23.82 8.25 -16.30
C GLY A 334 -24.24 7.92 -17.71
N SER A 335 -24.91 8.88 -18.36
CA SER A 335 -25.23 8.81 -19.78
C SER A 335 -23.96 9.02 -20.61
N THR A 336 -23.47 7.94 -21.23
CA THR A 336 -22.59 8.03 -22.41
C THR A 336 -23.13 7.19 -23.56
#